data_AF-A0A7G7UE23-F1
#
_entry.id   AF-A0A7G7UE23-F1
#
_cell.length_a   1.000
_cell.length_b   1.000
_cell.length_c   1.000
_cell.angle_alpha   90.00
_cell.angle_beta   90.00
_cell.angle_gamma   90.00
#
_symmetry.space_group_name_H-M   'P 1'
#
loop_
_entity.id
_entity.type
_entity.pdbx_description
1 polymer ?
#
loop_
_entity_poly.entity_id
_entity_poly.type
_entity_poly.pdbx_seq_one_letter_code
_entity_poly.pdbx_strand_id
1 'polypeptide(L)'
;MASLHDLWFILVAVLFVGFFFLEGFDFGVGMATRFLGHNELERRVLINTIGPFWDANEVWLLTGAGAIFAAFPNWYATMLSGYYIPFVIVLLALMGRGVAFEFRGKVDHLKWVKVWDWVVFFGSLIPPFVLGVLFTTLFRGMPIDADMNIHAHLSDYINVYSVLGGVTVTLLCFQHGLMFITLRTIGDLQQRARQMAQKIMGVVFVAVLAFAALSAYETDMFTRRGEITIPLVVLTVICFMLAALFIRKKKDGWTFAMTGAGLALTVGMIFISLFPRVMVSSIQSAFDLTVANASSGDYSLKVMSIAALTLLPFVIGSQIWSYYVFRKRVSHKEPMTY
;
A
#
# COMPACT_ATOMS: atom_id res chain seq x y z
N MET A 1 4.46 8.88 29.52
CA MET A 1 3.22 8.85 28.72
C MET A 1 3.61 9.27 27.30
N ALA A 2 3.14 8.58 26.26
CA ALA A 2 3.37 9.02 24.89
C ALA A 2 2.78 10.42 24.69
N SER A 3 3.51 11.32 24.04
CA SER A 3 3.01 12.65 23.71
C SER A 3 1.88 12.56 22.67
N LEU A 4 1.11 13.64 22.49
CA LEU A 4 0.08 13.65 21.44
C LEU A 4 0.67 13.51 20.04
N HIS A 5 1.85 14.10 19.79
CA HIS A 5 2.52 13.95 18.50
C HIS A 5 3.01 12.50 18.26
N ASP A 6 3.46 11.78 19.30
CA ASP A 6 3.82 10.37 19.17
C ASP A 6 2.59 9.51 18.82
N LEU A 7 1.45 9.77 19.48
CA LEU A 7 0.18 9.10 19.18
C LEU A 7 -0.22 9.33 17.72
N TRP A 8 -0.18 10.58 17.26
CA TRP A 8 -0.55 10.92 15.89
C TRP A 8 0.37 10.31 14.85
N PHE A 9 1.67 10.18 15.14
CA PHE A 9 2.59 9.46 14.26
C PHE A 9 2.20 7.97 14.13
N ILE A 10 1.86 7.32 15.25
CA ILE A 10 1.39 5.93 15.24
C ILE A 10 0.09 5.81 14.44
N LEU A 11 -0.85 6.74 14.61
CA LEU A 11 -2.12 6.73 13.85
C LEU A 11 -1.87 6.88 12.34
N VAL A 12 -0.97 7.78 11.92
CA VAL A 12 -0.57 7.92 10.51
C VAL A 12 0.05 6.62 9.99
N ALA A 13 0.95 6.00 10.75
CA ALA A 13 1.55 4.71 10.38
C ALA A 13 0.48 3.62 10.21
N VAL A 14 -0.50 3.54 11.12
CA VAL A 14 -1.63 2.60 11.03
C VAL A 14 -2.48 2.87 9.80
N LEU A 15 -2.75 4.13 9.45
CA LEU A 15 -3.51 4.50 8.26
C LEU A 15 -2.80 4.04 6.97
N PHE A 16 -1.49 4.26 6.84
CA PHE A 16 -0.75 3.81 5.66
C PHE A 16 -0.55 2.30 5.59
N VAL A 17 -0.30 1.63 6.72
CA VAL A 17 -0.26 0.17 6.78
C VAL A 17 -1.62 -0.42 6.41
N GLY A 18 -2.71 0.15 6.94
CA GLY A 18 -4.09 -0.23 6.60
C GLY A 18 -4.41 0.01 5.13
N PHE A 19 -4.00 1.14 4.57
CA PHE A 19 -4.12 1.44 3.14
C PHE A 19 -3.43 0.37 2.30
N PHE A 20 -2.15 0.07 2.53
CA PHE A 20 -1.46 -0.94 1.72
C PHE A 20 -2.04 -2.35 1.95
N PHE A 21 -2.55 -2.66 3.14
CA PHE A 21 -3.19 -3.94 3.39
C PHE A 21 -4.51 -4.08 2.61
N LEU A 22 -5.37 -3.07 2.67
CA LEU A 22 -6.69 -3.08 2.05
C LEU A 22 -6.60 -2.82 0.53
N GLU A 23 -6.00 -1.71 0.14
CA GLU A 23 -5.84 -1.34 -1.26
C GLU A 23 -4.82 -2.22 -2.01
N GLY A 24 -3.85 -2.80 -1.29
CA GLY A 24 -2.83 -3.62 -1.91
C GLY A 24 -3.41 -4.82 -2.66
N PHE A 25 -4.47 -5.45 -2.13
CA PHE A 25 -5.14 -6.51 -2.88
C PHE A 25 -5.98 -5.99 -4.05
N ASP A 26 -6.55 -4.79 -3.96
CA ASP A 26 -7.29 -4.16 -5.06
C ASP A 26 -6.36 -3.83 -6.23
N PHE A 27 -5.19 -3.27 -5.95
CA PHE A 27 -4.11 -3.11 -6.92
C PHE A 27 -3.69 -4.46 -7.51
N GLY A 28 -3.51 -5.49 -6.67
CA GLY A 28 -3.15 -6.82 -7.15
C GLY A 28 -4.20 -7.44 -8.06
N VAL A 29 -5.50 -7.27 -7.75
CA VAL A 29 -6.59 -7.74 -8.61
C VAL A 29 -6.63 -6.97 -9.93
N GLY A 30 -6.48 -5.64 -9.90
CA GLY A 30 -6.44 -4.80 -11.10
C GLY A 30 -5.30 -5.18 -12.04
N MET A 31 -4.10 -5.44 -11.51
CA MET A 31 -2.98 -6.00 -12.29
C MET A 31 -3.29 -7.39 -12.84
N ALA A 32 -3.90 -8.26 -12.03
CA ALA A 32 -4.23 -9.64 -12.41
C ALA A 32 -5.26 -9.73 -13.55
N THR A 33 -6.08 -8.69 -13.80
CA THR A 33 -7.06 -8.69 -14.90
C THR A 33 -6.43 -9.00 -16.26
N ARG A 34 -5.19 -8.56 -16.52
CA ARG A 34 -4.48 -8.80 -17.78
C ARG A 34 -3.73 -10.14 -17.81
N PHE A 35 -3.33 -10.65 -16.66
CA PHE A 35 -2.53 -11.88 -16.58
C PHE A 35 -3.37 -13.16 -16.40
N LEU A 36 -4.54 -13.07 -15.74
CA LEU A 36 -5.39 -14.22 -15.41
C LEU A 36 -6.64 -14.33 -16.29
N GLY A 37 -7.16 -13.18 -16.75
CA GLY A 37 -8.41 -13.10 -17.51
C GLY A 37 -8.19 -13.33 -19.00
N HIS A 38 -8.58 -14.51 -19.49
CA HIS A 38 -8.45 -14.89 -20.89
C HIS A 38 -9.56 -14.31 -21.77
N ASN A 39 -10.74 -14.05 -21.20
CA ASN A 39 -11.88 -13.47 -21.88
C ASN A 39 -12.50 -12.32 -21.06
N GLU A 40 -13.43 -11.58 -21.66
CA GLU A 40 -14.06 -10.43 -21.00
C GLU A 40 -14.82 -10.82 -19.73
N LEU A 41 -15.50 -11.97 -19.76
CA LEU A 41 -16.29 -12.47 -18.64
C LEU A 41 -15.40 -12.70 -17.41
N GLU A 42 -14.26 -13.37 -17.59
CA GLU A 42 -13.26 -13.61 -16.53
C GLU A 42 -12.69 -12.30 -15.98
N ARG A 43 -12.37 -11.34 -16.83
CA ARG A 43 -11.92 -10.00 -16.39
C ARG A 43 -12.97 -9.29 -15.57
N ARG A 44 -14.24 -9.38 -15.99
CA ARG A 44 -15.38 -8.81 -15.25
C ARG A 44 -15.53 -9.45 -13.87
N VAL A 45 -15.39 -10.77 -13.76
CA VAL A 45 -15.44 -11.43 -12.43
C VAL A 45 -14.30 -10.98 -11.54
N LEU A 46 -13.08 -10.84 -12.05
CA LEU A 46 -11.96 -10.32 -11.27
C LEU A 46 -12.28 -8.92 -10.71
N ILE A 47 -12.72 -7.98 -11.55
CA ILE A 47 -13.10 -6.62 -11.11
C ILE A 47 -14.24 -6.68 -10.08
N ASN A 48 -15.24 -7.52 -10.31
CA ASN A 48 -16.37 -7.65 -9.39
C ASN A 48 -15.99 -8.26 -8.03
N THR A 49 -14.82 -8.90 -7.90
CA THR A 49 -14.35 -9.37 -6.58
C THR A 49 -14.03 -8.22 -5.63
N ILE A 50 -13.63 -7.06 -6.18
CA ILE A 50 -13.23 -5.86 -5.43
C ILE A 50 -14.26 -4.72 -5.50
N GLY A 51 -15.22 -4.81 -6.44
CA GLY A 51 -16.27 -3.80 -6.67
C GLY A 51 -16.93 -3.22 -5.41
N PRO A 52 -17.34 -4.03 -4.41
CA PRO A 52 -17.97 -3.52 -3.19
C PRO A 52 -17.04 -2.81 -2.18
N PHE A 53 -15.71 -2.87 -2.39
CA PHE A 53 -14.73 -2.48 -1.36
C PHE A 53 -13.76 -1.40 -1.79
N TRP A 54 -13.37 -1.37 -3.08
CA TRP A 54 -12.24 -0.56 -3.56
C TRP A 54 -12.36 0.93 -3.22
N ASP A 55 -13.56 1.51 -3.38
CA ASP A 55 -13.79 2.93 -3.11
C ASP A 55 -13.57 3.24 -1.61
N ALA A 56 -14.04 2.36 -0.72
CA ALA A 56 -13.82 2.51 0.72
C ALA A 56 -12.36 2.25 1.14
N ASN A 57 -11.62 1.43 0.39
CA ASN A 57 -10.21 1.16 0.66
C ASN A 57 -9.34 2.37 0.26
N GLU A 58 -9.66 3.06 -0.83
CA GLU A 58 -8.94 4.27 -1.27
C GLU A 58 -9.04 5.42 -0.24
N VAL A 59 -10.14 5.48 0.51
CA VAL A 59 -10.34 6.49 1.58
C VAL A 59 -9.25 6.40 2.66
N TRP A 60 -8.60 5.26 2.85
CA TRP A 60 -7.47 5.14 3.79
C TRP A 60 -6.28 6.00 3.37
N LEU A 61 -6.00 6.11 2.07
CA LEU A 61 -4.95 7.01 1.55
C LEU A 61 -5.31 8.47 1.79
N LEU A 62 -6.55 8.85 1.47
CA LEU A 62 -7.05 10.22 1.66
C LEU A 62 -7.02 10.61 3.14
N THR A 63 -7.45 9.70 4.01
CA THR A 63 -7.42 9.91 5.47
C THR A 63 -5.99 9.97 5.99
N GLY A 64 -5.08 9.12 5.49
CA GLY A 64 -3.65 9.17 5.80
C GLY A 64 -3.03 10.52 5.43
N ALA A 65 -3.27 11.01 4.21
CA ALA A 65 -2.81 12.32 3.75
C ALA A 65 -3.42 13.47 4.56
N GLY A 66 -4.73 13.41 4.85
CA GLY A 66 -5.43 14.39 5.68
C GLY A 66 -4.94 14.39 7.13
N ALA A 67 -4.59 13.22 7.68
CA ALA A 67 -4.00 13.10 9.02
C ALA A 67 -2.60 13.71 9.07
N ILE A 68 -1.76 13.52 8.04
CA ILE A 68 -0.47 14.21 7.95
C ILE A 68 -0.71 15.72 7.85
N PHE A 69 -1.61 16.19 6.98
CA PHE A 69 -1.92 17.62 6.87
C PHE A 69 -2.31 18.26 8.21
N ALA A 70 -3.20 17.59 8.96
CA ALA A 70 -3.76 18.15 10.17
C ALA A 70 -2.85 17.97 11.40
N ALA A 71 -2.14 16.84 11.52
CA ALA A 71 -1.28 16.55 12.67
C ALA A 71 0.18 16.98 12.45
N PHE A 72 0.67 16.96 11.22
CA PHE A 72 2.06 17.24 10.84
C PHE A 72 2.16 18.17 9.60
N PRO A 73 1.73 19.44 9.69
CA PRO A 73 1.64 20.34 8.54
C PRO A 73 2.98 20.55 7.83
N ASN A 74 4.09 20.60 8.55
CA ASN A 74 5.43 20.73 7.95
C ASN A 74 5.83 19.46 7.19
N TRP A 75 5.49 18.27 7.71
CA TRP A 75 5.69 17.02 6.97
C TRP A 75 4.84 17.02 5.68
N TYR A 76 3.57 17.40 5.78
CA TYR A 76 2.69 17.49 4.63
C TYR A 76 3.22 18.43 3.56
N ALA A 77 3.59 19.66 3.94
CA ALA A 77 4.07 20.68 3.01
C ALA A 77 5.38 20.26 2.33
N THR A 78 6.35 19.78 3.10
CA THR A 78 7.66 19.31 2.61
C THR A 78 7.49 18.14 1.64
N MET A 79 6.67 17.15 2.02
CA MET A 79 6.46 15.95 1.23
C MET A 79 5.69 16.23 -0.06
N LEU A 80 4.54 16.93 -0.01
CA LEU A 80 3.74 17.16 -1.21
C LEU A 80 4.41 18.11 -2.21
N SER A 81 5.09 19.16 -1.73
CA SER A 81 5.81 20.07 -2.61
C SER A 81 7.04 19.40 -3.22
N GLY A 82 7.83 18.70 -2.40
CA GLY A 82 9.04 18.01 -2.86
C GLY A 82 8.76 16.78 -3.72
N TYR A 83 7.62 16.12 -3.59
CA TYR A 83 7.23 14.97 -4.43
C TYR A 83 6.06 15.30 -5.37
N TYR A 84 5.92 16.57 -5.78
CA TYR A 84 4.80 17.04 -6.58
C TYR A 84 4.52 16.17 -7.82
N ILE A 85 5.55 15.92 -8.65
CA ILE A 85 5.40 15.11 -9.88
C ILE A 85 4.99 13.65 -9.57
N PRO A 86 5.68 12.92 -8.67
CA PRO A 86 5.21 11.61 -8.21
C PRO A 86 3.77 11.58 -7.74
N PHE A 87 3.33 12.55 -6.92
CA PHE A 87 1.94 12.58 -6.44
C PHE A 87 0.93 12.87 -7.55
N VAL A 88 1.23 13.75 -8.50
CA VAL A 88 0.37 13.98 -9.68
C VAL A 88 0.22 12.70 -10.50
N ILE A 89 1.30 11.94 -10.69
CA ILE A 89 1.25 10.65 -11.39
C ILE A 89 0.35 9.65 -10.65
N VAL A 90 0.50 9.54 -9.33
CA VAL A 90 -0.36 8.67 -8.50
C VAL A 90 -1.83 9.10 -8.61
N LEU A 91 -2.12 10.40 -8.49
CA LEU A 91 -3.47 10.94 -8.57
C LEU A 91 -4.12 10.62 -9.92
N LEU A 92 -3.43 10.89 -11.04
CA LEU A 92 -3.96 10.59 -12.37
C LEU A 92 -4.19 9.09 -12.58
N ALA A 93 -3.31 8.24 -12.06
CA ALA A 93 -3.45 6.79 -12.13
C ALA A 93 -4.67 6.28 -11.33
N LEU A 94 -4.88 6.80 -10.13
CA LEU A 94 -6.05 6.47 -9.29
C LEU A 94 -7.36 6.98 -9.90
N MET A 95 -7.38 8.22 -10.38
CA MET A 95 -8.53 8.78 -11.12
C MET A 95 -8.87 7.92 -12.34
N GLY A 96 -7.86 7.55 -13.13
CA GLY A 96 -8.03 6.67 -14.28
C GLY A 96 -8.65 5.33 -13.87
N ARG A 97 -8.17 4.72 -12.77
CA ARG A 97 -8.67 3.45 -12.27
C ARG A 97 -10.14 3.52 -11.85
N GLY A 98 -10.51 4.51 -11.03
CA GLY A 98 -11.90 4.68 -10.57
C GLY A 98 -12.87 4.87 -11.73
N VAL A 99 -12.52 5.74 -12.69
CA VAL A 99 -13.31 5.93 -13.92
C VAL A 99 -13.38 4.65 -14.75
N ALA A 100 -12.28 3.88 -14.82
CA ALA A 100 -12.25 2.65 -15.60
C ALA A 100 -13.20 1.57 -15.05
N PHE A 101 -13.34 1.44 -13.73
CA PHE A 101 -14.29 0.48 -13.16
C PHE A 101 -15.74 0.79 -13.54
N GLU A 102 -16.12 2.07 -13.55
CA GLU A 102 -17.47 2.51 -13.89
C GLU A 102 -17.74 2.48 -15.41
N PHE A 103 -16.78 2.94 -16.22
CA PHE A 103 -17.03 3.21 -17.64
C PHE A 103 -16.77 2.01 -18.55
N ARG A 104 -15.95 1.05 -18.11
CA ARG A 104 -15.59 -0.14 -18.90
C ARG A 104 -16.80 -0.87 -19.47
N GLY A 105 -17.87 -1.02 -18.69
CA GLY A 105 -19.08 -1.76 -19.07
C GLY A 105 -20.17 -0.94 -19.76
N LYS A 106 -19.96 0.36 -20.01
CA LYS A 106 -21.01 1.28 -20.51
C LYS A 106 -21.18 1.27 -22.03
N VAL A 107 -20.16 0.84 -22.78
CA VAL A 107 -20.20 0.80 -24.26
C VAL A 107 -19.82 -0.60 -24.73
N ASP A 108 -20.71 -1.20 -25.52
CA ASP A 108 -20.52 -2.53 -26.12
C ASP A 108 -19.64 -2.45 -27.38
N HIS A 109 -18.36 -2.12 -27.18
CA HIS A 109 -17.38 -2.03 -28.26
C HIS A 109 -16.00 -2.54 -27.81
N LEU A 110 -15.40 -3.45 -28.59
CA LEU A 110 -14.15 -4.12 -28.19
C LEU A 110 -12.98 -3.17 -27.95
N LYS A 111 -12.84 -2.08 -28.73
CA LYS A 111 -11.76 -1.11 -28.49
C LYS A 111 -11.98 -0.34 -27.18
N TRP A 112 -13.24 -0.06 -26.81
CA TRP A 112 -13.59 0.63 -25.57
C TRP A 112 -13.16 -0.21 -24.37
N VAL A 113 -13.61 -1.46 -24.32
CA VAL A 113 -13.26 -2.39 -23.24
C VAL A 113 -11.75 -2.58 -23.12
N LYS A 114 -11.03 -2.70 -24.25
CA LYS A 114 -9.56 -2.86 -24.25
C LYS A 114 -8.82 -1.65 -23.72
N VAL A 115 -9.28 -0.43 -24.00
CA VAL A 115 -8.69 0.80 -23.46
C VAL A 115 -8.86 0.83 -21.94
N TRP A 116 -10.07 0.60 -21.46
CA TRP A 116 -10.33 0.59 -20.01
C TRP A 116 -9.62 -0.56 -19.29
N ASP A 117 -9.46 -1.73 -19.90
CA ASP A 117 -8.63 -2.82 -19.35
C ASP A 117 -7.16 -2.36 -19.14
N TRP A 118 -6.61 -1.53 -20.04
CA TRP A 118 -5.27 -0.97 -19.87
C TRP A 118 -5.22 0.12 -18.79
N VAL A 119 -6.26 0.95 -18.70
CA VAL A 119 -6.37 1.96 -17.65
C VAL A 119 -6.46 1.30 -16.27
N VAL A 120 -7.25 0.22 -16.11
CA VAL A 120 -7.27 -0.58 -14.87
C VAL A 120 -5.89 -1.13 -14.57
N PHE A 121 -5.22 -1.73 -15.55
CA PHE A 121 -3.90 -2.32 -15.35
C PHE A 121 -2.86 -1.29 -14.87
N PHE A 122 -2.71 -0.18 -15.60
CA PHE A 122 -1.74 0.87 -15.23
C PHE A 122 -2.15 1.64 -13.98
N GLY A 123 -3.44 1.89 -13.81
CA GLY A 123 -4.02 2.47 -12.60
C GLY A 123 -3.83 1.61 -11.35
N SER A 124 -3.55 0.31 -11.51
CA SER A 124 -3.22 -0.60 -10.41
C SER A 124 -1.74 -0.94 -10.29
N LEU A 125 -0.93 -0.68 -11.32
CA LEU A 125 0.51 -0.89 -11.30
C LEU A 125 1.26 0.35 -10.81
N ILE A 126 0.89 1.53 -11.31
CA ILE A 126 1.62 2.79 -11.09
C ILE A 126 1.54 3.23 -9.62
N PRO A 127 0.37 3.28 -8.95
CA PRO A 127 0.32 3.76 -7.57
C PRO A 127 1.19 2.99 -6.57
N PRO A 128 1.13 1.64 -6.45
CA PRO A 128 1.99 0.94 -5.50
C PRO A 128 3.47 1.07 -5.84
N PHE A 129 3.83 1.17 -7.14
CA PHE A 129 5.21 1.39 -7.56
C PHE A 129 5.71 2.77 -7.13
N VAL A 130 5.00 3.84 -7.49
CA VAL A 130 5.42 5.21 -7.21
C VAL A 130 5.38 5.50 -5.70
N LEU A 131 4.37 5.01 -4.98
CA LEU A 131 4.33 5.14 -3.53
C LEU A 131 5.46 4.33 -2.87
N GLY A 132 5.80 3.15 -3.38
CA GLY A 132 6.94 2.38 -2.88
C GLY A 132 8.28 3.09 -3.10
N VAL A 133 8.48 3.71 -4.27
CA VAL A 133 9.63 4.60 -4.53
C VAL A 133 9.66 5.73 -3.51
N LEU A 134 8.54 6.44 -3.35
CA LEU A 134 8.41 7.60 -2.45
C LEU A 134 8.72 7.24 -0.99
N PHE A 135 8.10 6.20 -0.44
CA PHE A 135 8.36 5.80 0.95
C PHE A 135 9.81 5.34 1.16
N THR A 136 10.42 4.73 0.14
CA THR A 136 11.81 4.28 0.20
C THR A 136 12.79 5.44 0.14
N THR A 137 12.54 6.47 -0.66
CA THR A 137 13.38 7.69 -0.70
C THR A 137 13.20 8.53 0.56
N LEU A 138 11.99 8.62 1.11
CA LEU A 138 11.77 9.21 2.43
C LEU A 138 12.56 8.50 3.53
N PHE A 139 12.66 7.17 3.42
CA PHE A 139 13.40 6.35 4.37
C PHE A 139 14.92 6.47 4.24
N ARG A 140 15.43 6.54 3.00
CA ARG A 140 16.84 6.82 2.69
C ARG A 140 17.27 8.22 3.15
N GLY A 141 16.37 9.17 2.98
CA GLY A 141 16.59 10.59 3.20
C GLY A 141 16.67 11.37 1.89
N MET A 142 16.23 12.62 1.96
CA MET A 142 16.15 13.56 0.84
C MET A 142 16.93 14.84 1.16
N PRO A 143 17.39 15.59 0.15
CA PRO A 143 18.12 16.84 0.39
C PRO A 143 17.16 17.93 0.90
N ILE A 144 16.93 17.94 2.21
CA ILE A 144 16.04 18.85 2.93
C ILE A 144 16.88 19.92 3.61
N ASP A 145 16.59 21.19 3.34
CA ASP A 145 17.27 22.34 3.96
C ASP A 145 16.66 22.77 5.31
N ALA A 146 17.22 23.82 5.91
CA ALA A 146 16.77 24.37 7.19
C ALA A 146 15.33 24.93 7.16
N ASP A 147 14.85 25.32 5.97
CA ASP A 147 13.51 25.86 5.75
C ASP A 147 12.50 24.75 5.40
N MET A 148 12.91 23.48 5.53
CA MET A 148 12.12 22.29 5.22
C MET A 148 11.73 22.18 3.73
N ASN A 149 12.55 22.68 2.83
CA ASN A 149 12.36 22.53 1.39
C ASN A 149 13.24 21.39 0.84
N ILE A 150 12.69 20.63 -0.12
CA ILE A 150 13.42 19.57 -0.82
C ILE A 150 14.09 20.14 -2.07
N HIS A 151 15.42 20.03 -2.15
CA HIS A 151 16.23 20.40 -3.32
C HIS A 151 16.78 19.16 -4.02
N ALA A 152 15.88 18.32 -4.54
CA ALA A 152 16.24 17.02 -5.08
C ALA A 152 16.43 17.01 -6.60
N HIS A 153 17.42 16.24 -7.04
CA HIS A 153 17.62 15.87 -8.43
C HIS A 153 16.90 14.56 -8.73
N LEU A 154 16.74 14.24 -10.02
CA LEU A 154 16.08 13.00 -10.46
C LEU A 154 16.71 11.74 -9.85
N SER A 155 18.02 11.74 -9.61
CA SER A 155 18.77 10.63 -8.99
C SER A 155 18.41 10.37 -7.52
N ASP A 156 17.92 11.40 -6.81
CA ASP A 156 17.48 11.26 -5.43
C ASP A 156 16.16 10.49 -5.38
N TYR A 157 15.26 10.76 -6.34
CA TYR A 157 14.00 10.03 -6.48
C TYR A 157 14.19 8.63 -7.09
N ILE A 158 15.01 8.52 -8.15
CA ILE A 158 15.16 7.30 -8.94
C ILE A 158 16.60 6.80 -8.81
N ASN A 159 16.78 5.81 -7.95
CA ASN A 159 18.02 5.10 -7.74
C ASN A 159 17.72 3.61 -7.50
N VAL A 160 18.77 2.79 -7.42
CA VAL A 160 18.62 1.33 -7.25
C VAL A 160 17.78 0.99 -6.02
N TYR A 161 17.97 1.72 -4.91
CA TYR A 161 17.23 1.48 -3.68
C TYR A 161 15.76 1.84 -3.80
N SER A 162 15.44 3.03 -4.31
CA SER A 162 14.06 3.48 -4.45
C SER A 162 13.27 2.65 -5.47
N VAL A 163 13.88 2.30 -6.60
CA VAL A 163 13.28 1.42 -7.61
C VAL A 163 13.02 0.03 -7.03
N LEU A 164 13.97 -0.54 -6.27
CA LEU A 164 13.77 -1.82 -5.59
C LEU A 164 12.62 -1.75 -4.59
N GLY A 165 12.49 -0.65 -3.84
CA GLY A 165 11.35 -0.41 -2.95
C GLY A 165 10.02 -0.38 -3.70
N GLY A 166 9.94 0.38 -4.80
CA GLY A 166 8.76 0.43 -5.68
C GLY A 166 8.39 -0.94 -6.24
N VAL A 167 9.36 -1.69 -6.77
CA VAL A 167 9.14 -3.05 -7.28
C VAL A 167 8.67 -3.99 -6.16
N THR A 168 9.28 -3.91 -4.98
CA THR A 168 8.93 -4.76 -3.83
C THR A 168 7.49 -4.52 -3.39
N VAL A 169 7.09 -3.26 -3.18
CA VAL A 169 5.70 -2.91 -2.80
C VAL A 169 4.70 -3.36 -3.88
N THR A 170 5.05 -3.19 -5.15
CA THR A 170 4.21 -3.64 -6.28
C THR A 170 4.03 -5.16 -6.27
N LEU A 171 5.11 -5.93 -6.08
CA LEU A 171 5.07 -7.38 -6.00
C LEU A 171 4.29 -7.88 -4.78
N LEU A 172 4.43 -7.19 -3.64
CA LEU A 172 3.66 -7.47 -2.42
C LEU A 172 2.17 -7.28 -2.66
N CYS A 173 1.77 -6.15 -3.25
CA CYS A 173 0.38 -5.87 -3.63
C CYS A 173 -0.15 -6.92 -4.62
N PHE A 174 0.65 -7.24 -5.64
CA PHE A 174 0.27 -8.25 -6.64
C PHE A 174 0.05 -9.64 -6.02
N GLN A 175 0.97 -10.08 -5.15
CA GLN A 175 0.83 -11.35 -4.43
C GLN A 175 -0.39 -11.34 -3.51
N HIS A 176 -0.63 -10.24 -2.81
CA HIS A 176 -1.79 -10.10 -1.92
C HIS A 176 -3.11 -10.16 -2.70
N GLY A 177 -3.19 -9.50 -3.86
CA GLY A 177 -4.36 -9.55 -4.75
C GLY A 177 -4.60 -10.91 -5.38
N LEU A 178 -3.55 -11.64 -5.80
CA LEU A 178 -3.73 -13.02 -6.27
C LEU A 178 -4.31 -13.91 -5.18
N MET A 179 -3.86 -13.75 -3.94
CA MET A 179 -4.42 -14.50 -2.81
C MET A 179 -5.86 -14.08 -2.51
N PHE A 180 -6.20 -12.80 -2.59
CA PHE A 180 -7.58 -12.33 -2.49
C PHE A 180 -8.48 -12.97 -3.56
N ILE A 181 -8.03 -13.03 -4.82
CA ILE A 181 -8.75 -13.72 -5.91
C ILE A 181 -9.03 -15.19 -5.54
N THR A 182 -8.08 -15.91 -4.93
CA THR A 182 -8.33 -17.30 -4.52
C THR A 182 -9.41 -17.44 -3.43
N LEU A 183 -9.61 -16.42 -2.59
CA LEU A 183 -10.67 -16.42 -1.58
C LEU A 183 -12.04 -16.13 -2.20
N ARG A 184 -12.05 -15.31 -3.26
CA ARG A 184 -13.27 -14.72 -3.86
C ARG A 184 -13.77 -15.44 -5.09
N THR A 185 -12.97 -16.27 -5.74
CA THR A 185 -13.34 -16.97 -6.99
C THR A 185 -13.41 -18.48 -6.81
N ILE A 186 -13.99 -19.18 -7.79
CA ILE A 186 -14.09 -20.65 -7.83
C ILE A 186 -13.64 -21.19 -9.19
N GLY A 187 -13.36 -22.50 -9.25
CA GLY A 187 -13.02 -23.20 -10.49
C GLY A 187 -11.66 -22.79 -11.07
N ASP A 188 -11.59 -22.70 -12.40
CA ASP A 188 -10.33 -22.51 -13.12
C ASP A 188 -9.64 -21.19 -12.78
N LEU A 189 -10.41 -20.11 -12.61
CA LEU A 189 -9.86 -18.80 -12.26
C LEU A 189 -9.17 -18.83 -10.89
N GLN A 190 -9.79 -19.52 -9.92
CA GLN A 190 -9.22 -19.73 -8.59
C GLN A 190 -7.91 -20.53 -8.65
N GLN A 191 -7.89 -21.59 -9.46
CA GLN A 191 -6.70 -22.43 -9.62
C GLN A 191 -5.56 -21.68 -10.32
N ARG A 192 -5.85 -20.91 -11.38
CA ARG A 192 -4.85 -20.08 -12.07
C ARG A 192 -4.28 -19.01 -11.15
N ALA A 193 -5.12 -18.35 -10.36
CA ALA A 193 -4.67 -17.39 -9.36
C ALA A 193 -3.70 -18.03 -8.35
N ARG A 194 -4.05 -19.22 -7.82
CA ARG A 194 -3.17 -19.96 -6.90
C ARG A 194 -1.85 -20.35 -7.55
N GLN A 195 -1.89 -20.87 -8.78
CA GLN A 195 -0.67 -21.26 -9.51
C GLN A 195 0.23 -20.06 -9.79
N MET A 196 -0.34 -18.92 -10.17
CA MET A 196 0.43 -17.69 -10.38
C MET A 196 1.03 -17.20 -9.06
N ALA A 197 0.25 -17.17 -7.97
CA ALA A 197 0.73 -16.77 -6.65
C ALA A 197 1.86 -17.69 -6.14
N GLN A 198 1.79 -18.99 -6.44
CA GLN A 198 2.87 -19.93 -6.14
C GLN A 198 4.15 -19.65 -6.93
N LYS A 199 4.02 -19.34 -8.23
CA LYS A 199 5.17 -19.04 -9.10
C LYS A 199 5.88 -17.76 -8.69
N ILE A 200 5.13 -16.70 -8.38
CA ILE A 200 5.73 -15.40 -8.04
C ILE A 200 6.19 -15.32 -6.58
N MET A 201 5.75 -16.24 -5.69
CA MET A 201 6.12 -16.24 -4.27
C MET A 201 7.64 -16.19 -4.07
N GLY A 202 8.41 -16.94 -4.87
CA GLY A 202 9.87 -16.92 -4.80
C GLY A 202 10.46 -15.56 -5.18
N VAL A 203 9.91 -14.91 -6.21
CA VAL A 203 10.33 -13.57 -6.65
C VAL A 203 10.02 -12.52 -5.56
N VAL A 204 8.82 -12.58 -4.97
CA VAL A 204 8.41 -11.71 -3.85
C VAL A 204 9.34 -11.90 -2.66
N PHE A 205 9.67 -13.15 -2.31
CA PHE A 205 10.57 -13.47 -1.21
C PHE A 205 11.97 -12.88 -1.43
N VAL A 206 12.52 -13.04 -2.64
CA VAL A 206 13.82 -12.45 -3.01
C VAL A 206 13.76 -10.93 -2.99
N ALA A 207 12.68 -10.31 -3.49
CA ALA A 207 12.51 -8.86 -3.48
C ALA A 207 12.48 -8.31 -2.04
N VAL A 208 11.75 -8.94 -1.13
CA VAL A 208 11.69 -8.55 0.29
C VAL A 208 13.06 -8.68 0.95
N LEU A 209 13.79 -9.76 0.70
CA LEU A 209 15.15 -9.94 1.25
C LEU A 209 16.13 -8.92 0.68
N ALA A 210 16.08 -8.67 -0.63
CA ALA A 210 16.91 -7.67 -1.28
C ALA A 210 16.60 -6.26 -0.75
N PHE A 211 15.32 -5.93 -0.55
CA PHE A 211 14.90 -4.67 0.03
C PHE A 211 15.39 -4.52 1.48
N ALA A 212 15.27 -5.56 2.31
CA ALA A 212 15.78 -5.54 3.67
C ALA A 212 17.31 -5.38 3.73
N ALA A 213 18.04 -6.10 2.87
CA ALA A 213 19.49 -6.02 2.78
C ALA A 213 19.97 -4.64 2.30
N LEU A 214 19.32 -4.08 1.28
CA LEU A 214 19.68 -2.75 0.78
C LEU A 214 19.27 -1.64 1.76
N SER A 215 18.15 -1.80 2.47
CA SER A 215 17.77 -0.91 3.57
C SER A 215 18.81 -0.94 4.70
N ALA A 216 19.42 -2.09 4.96
CA ALA A 216 20.52 -2.20 5.93
C ALA A 216 21.73 -1.34 5.57
N TYR A 217 21.96 -1.14 4.27
CA TYR A 217 23.11 -0.45 3.73
C TYR A 217 22.85 1.04 3.51
N GLU A 218 21.67 1.39 2.99
CA GLU A 218 21.29 2.75 2.59
C GLU A 218 20.67 3.56 3.72
N THR A 219 20.34 2.95 4.87
CA THR A 219 19.65 3.60 5.98
C THR A 219 20.29 3.27 7.33
N ASP A 220 19.92 4.02 8.36
CA ASP A 220 20.34 3.81 9.76
C ASP A 220 19.37 2.90 10.55
N MET A 221 18.55 2.11 9.86
CA MET A 221 17.50 1.26 10.43
C MET A 221 17.98 0.30 11.52
N PHE A 222 19.12 -0.36 11.28
CA PHE A 222 19.65 -1.36 12.22
C PHE A 222 20.56 -0.74 13.28
N THR A 223 21.20 0.39 12.98
CA THR A 223 22.07 1.08 13.95
C THR A 223 21.25 1.84 14.98
N ARG A 224 20.13 2.46 14.59
CA ARG A 224 19.28 3.26 15.48
C ARG A 224 18.27 2.41 16.26
N ARG A 225 17.68 1.40 15.62
CA ARG A 225 16.56 0.61 16.17
C ARG A 225 16.68 -0.90 15.94
N GLY A 226 17.90 -1.43 15.82
CA GLY A 226 18.18 -2.84 15.54
C GLY A 226 17.42 -3.83 16.42
N GLU A 227 17.25 -3.51 17.71
CA GLU A 227 16.51 -4.36 18.67
C GLU A 227 15.05 -4.62 18.26
N ILE A 228 14.41 -3.69 17.56
CA ILE A 228 13.03 -3.82 17.08
C ILE A 228 13.01 -4.21 15.61
N THR A 229 13.89 -3.61 14.80
CA THR A 229 13.87 -3.76 13.34
C THR A 229 14.37 -5.13 12.89
N ILE A 230 15.35 -5.74 13.58
CA ILE A 230 15.84 -7.09 13.25
C ILE A 230 14.74 -8.15 13.50
N PRO A 231 14.08 -8.22 14.67
CA PRO A 231 12.96 -9.14 14.86
C PRO A 231 11.82 -8.97 13.85
N LEU A 232 11.51 -7.73 13.44
CA LEU A 232 10.47 -7.47 12.44
C LEU A 232 10.85 -8.00 11.05
N VAL A 233 12.11 -7.87 10.64
CA VAL A 233 12.60 -8.48 9.39
C VAL A 233 12.49 -10.00 9.48
N VAL A 234 12.93 -10.60 10.59
CA VAL A 234 12.80 -12.06 10.80
C VAL A 234 11.33 -12.49 10.75
N LEU A 235 10.43 -11.75 11.39
CA LEU A 235 9.00 -12.04 11.37
C LEU A 235 8.41 -11.93 9.96
N THR A 236 8.82 -10.91 9.19
CA THR A 236 8.41 -10.74 7.79
C THR A 236 8.84 -11.94 6.95
N VAL A 237 10.08 -12.40 7.11
CA VAL A 237 10.61 -13.59 6.44
C VAL A 237 9.81 -14.84 6.85
N ILE A 238 9.49 -15.01 8.14
CA ILE A 238 8.65 -16.10 8.63
C ILE A 238 7.25 -16.06 8.00
N CYS A 239 6.61 -14.89 7.89
CA CYS A 239 5.32 -14.75 7.22
C CYS A 239 5.38 -15.26 5.78
N PHE A 240 6.37 -14.85 4.98
CA PHE A 240 6.49 -15.33 3.59
C PHE A 240 6.85 -16.81 3.48
N MET A 241 7.66 -17.35 4.41
CA MET A 241 7.92 -18.79 4.48
C MET A 241 6.64 -19.58 4.78
N LEU A 242 5.85 -19.13 5.77
CA LEU A 242 4.57 -19.75 6.11
C LEU A 242 3.56 -19.62 4.96
N ALA A 243 3.50 -18.47 4.29
CA ALA A 243 2.68 -18.29 3.09
C ALA A 243 3.06 -19.31 2.01
N ALA A 244 4.36 -19.51 1.74
CA ALA A 244 4.85 -20.49 0.77
C ALA A 244 4.48 -21.94 1.15
N LEU A 245 4.41 -22.27 2.43
CA LEU A 245 3.96 -23.58 2.90
C LEU A 245 2.44 -23.74 2.78
N PHE A 246 1.67 -22.75 3.19
CA PHE A 246 0.21 -22.79 3.18
C PHE A 246 -0.37 -22.81 1.76
N ILE A 247 0.25 -22.09 0.82
CA ILE A 247 -0.20 -22.07 -0.56
C ILE A 247 -0.02 -23.43 -1.24
N ARG A 248 1.03 -24.17 -0.89
CA ARG A 248 1.25 -25.55 -1.38
C ARG A 248 0.22 -26.53 -0.81
N LYS A 249 -0.21 -26.30 0.44
CA LYS A 249 -1.27 -27.05 1.11
C LYS A 249 -2.70 -26.59 0.74
N LYS A 250 -2.86 -25.69 -0.24
CA LYS A 250 -4.14 -25.09 -0.66
C LYS A 250 -4.93 -24.45 0.50
N LYS A 251 -4.23 -23.94 1.53
CA LYS A 251 -4.83 -23.19 2.65
C LYS A 251 -4.87 -21.70 2.31
N ASP A 252 -5.79 -21.33 1.42
CA ASP A 252 -5.83 -19.98 0.84
C ASP A 252 -6.01 -18.87 1.89
N GLY A 253 -6.89 -19.06 2.88
CA GLY A 253 -7.15 -18.07 3.94
C GLY A 253 -5.91 -17.77 4.79
N TRP A 254 -5.19 -18.81 5.21
CA TRP A 254 -3.93 -18.65 5.93
C TRP A 254 -2.83 -18.03 5.06
N THR A 255 -2.80 -18.37 3.78
CA THR A 255 -1.85 -17.77 2.84
C THR A 255 -2.13 -16.27 2.68
N PHE A 256 -3.39 -15.87 2.50
CA PHE A 256 -3.79 -14.47 2.45
C PHE A 256 -3.37 -13.72 3.72
N ALA A 257 -3.68 -14.27 4.90
CA ALA A 257 -3.29 -13.69 6.18
C ALA A 257 -1.77 -13.49 6.30
N MET A 258 -0.97 -14.48 5.90
CA MET A 258 0.49 -14.38 5.96
C MET A 258 1.07 -13.40 4.93
N THR A 259 0.53 -13.36 3.71
CA THR A 259 0.97 -12.36 2.70
C THR A 259 0.61 -10.94 3.12
N GLY A 260 -0.59 -10.74 3.68
CA GLY A 260 -1.03 -9.44 4.20
C GLY A 260 -0.24 -9.02 5.44
N ALA A 261 0.05 -9.94 6.36
CA ALA A 261 0.92 -9.68 7.50
C ALA A 261 2.35 -9.32 7.06
N GLY A 262 2.93 -10.04 6.10
CA GLY A 262 4.24 -9.73 5.55
C GLY A 262 4.29 -8.35 4.87
N LEU A 263 3.24 -7.98 4.13
CA LEU A 263 3.10 -6.66 3.54
C LEU A 263 2.99 -5.57 4.63
N ALA A 264 2.12 -5.77 5.63
CA ALA A 264 1.92 -4.83 6.73
C ALA A 264 3.18 -4.64 7.56
N LEU A 265 3.94 -5.71 7.83
CA LEU A 265 5.22 -5.64 8.51
C LEU A 265 6.26 -4.91 7.68
N THR A 266 6.33 -5.15 6.36
CA THR A 266 7.27 -4.47 5.46
C THR A 266 7.03 -2.95 5.44
N VAL A 267 5.77 -2.53 5.32
CA VAL A 267 5.41 -1.09 5.34
C VAL A 267 5.58 -0.51 6.74
N GLY A 268 5.10 -1.19 7.78
CA GLY A 268 5.18 -0.73 9.16
C GLY A 268 6.62 -0.55 9.65
N MET A 269 7.53 -1.39 9.15
CA MET A 269 8.97 -1.30 9.42
C MET A 269 9.57 0.04 8.98
N ILE A 270 9.09 0.64 7.88
CA ILE A 270 9.54 1.97 7.44
C ILE A 270 9.21 3.01 8.52
N PHE A 271 7.96 3.06 8.99
CA PHE A 271 7.54 3.99 10.04
C PHE A 271 8.23 3.73 11.38
N ILE A 272 8.38 2.47 11.78
CA ILE A 272 9.06 2.09 13.04
C ILE A 272 10.53 2.54 13.03
N SER A 273 11.17 2.46 11.86
CA SER A 273 12.58 2.84 11.68
C SER A 273 12.76 4.36 11.57
N LEU A 274 11.78 5.06 10.98
CA LEU A 274 11.79 6.51 10.90
C LEU A 274 11.68 7.16 12.28
N PHE A 275 10.80 6.65 13.16
CA PHE A 275 10.54 7.26 14.47
C PHE A 275 11.82 7.54 15.30
N PRO A 276 12.00 8.76 15.85
CA PRO A 276 11.05 9.88 15.94
C PRO A 276 11.09 10.84 14.74
N ARG A 277 11.82 10.51 13.67
CA ARG A 277 11.80 11.26 12.41
C ARG A 277 10.55 10.90 11.61
N VAL A 278 10.08 11.87 10.83
CA VAL A 278 9.03 11.68 9.83
C VAL A 278 9.61 11.80 8.42
N MET A 279 10.68 12.58 8.25
CA MET A 279 11.51 12.64 7.04
C MET A 279 12.97 12.84 7.43
N VAL A 280 13.89 12.14 6.75
CA VAL A 280 15.34 12.23 6.99
C VAL A 280 15.96 13.23 6.00
N SER A 281 16.77 14.17 6.49
CA SER A 281 17.57 15.05 5.63
C SER A 281 18.90 14.39 5.29
N SER A 282 19.24 14.36 4.00
CA SER A 282 20.56 13.93 3.53
C SER A 282 21.60 15.05 3.58
N ILE A 283 21.20 16.31 3.83
CA ILE A 283 22.12 17.45 3.94
C ILE A 283 22.75 17.46 5.34
N GLN A 284 21.92 17.53 6.38
CA GLN A 284 22.35 17.48 7.78
C GLN A 284 21.23 16.93 8.67
N SER A 285 21.58 16.12 9.67
CA SER A 285 20.60 15.56 10.62
C SER A 285 19.87 16.62 11.46
N ALA A 286 20.43 17.83 11.59
CA ALA A 286 19.77 18.97 12.24
C ALA A 286 18.52 19.43 11.47
N PHE A 287 18.41 19.11 10.17
CA PHE A 287 17.26 19.45 9.32
C PHE A 287 16.27 18.28 9.17
N ASP A 288 16.44 17.21 9.94
CA ASP A 288 15.44 16.14 10.00
C ASP A 288 14.09 16.69 10.46
N LEU A 289 13.02 16.32 9.75
CA LEU A 289 11.68 16.52 10.26
C LEU A 289 11.41 15.42 11.27
N THR A 290 10.98 15.81 12.47
CA THR A 290 10.65 14.95 13.59
C THR A 290 9.21 15.13 14.01
N VAL A 291 8.68 14.17 14.74
CA VAL A 291 7.33 14.27 15.32
C VAL A 291 7.15 15.52 16.17
N ALA A 292 8.23 16.04 16.77
CA ALA A 292 8.20 17.24 17.60
C ALA A 292 8.24 18.55 16.79
N ASN A 293 9.14 18.67 15.80
CA ASN A 293 9.27 19.92 15.04
C ASN A 293 8.28 20.05 13.87
N ALA A 294 7.67 18.93 13.45
CA ALA A 294 6.75 18.92 12.31
C ALA A 294 5.28 18.91 12.71
N SER A 295 4.96 18.77 14.00
CA SER A 295 3.59 18.62 14.48
C SER A 295 2.85 19.95 14.65
N SER A 296 1.53 19.85 14.58
CA SER A 296 0.61 20.91 14.99
C SER A 296 0.69 21.16 16.50
N GLY A 297 0.23 22.34 16.94
CA GLY A 297 0.15 22.67 18.36
C GLY A 297 -0.78 21.74 19.16
N ASP A 298 -0.51 21.61 20.46
CA ASP A 298 -1.19 20.66 21.37
C ASP A 298 -2.71 20.75 21.33
N TYR A 299 -3.27 21.96 21.21
CA TYR A 299 -4.71 22.15 21.14
C TYR A 299 -5.32 21.46 19.90
N SER A 300 -4.73 21.67 18.73
CA SER A 300 -5.18 21.05 17.48
C SER A 300 -5.08 19.52 17.56
N LEU A 301 -3.96 18.99 18.04
CA LEU A 301 -3.78 17.55 18.22
C LEU A 301 -4.83 16.96 19.17
N LYS A 302 -5.14 17.66 20.28
CA LYS A 302 -6.17 17.23 21.23
C LYS A 302 -7.57 17.20 20.60
N VAL A 303 -7.95 18.25 19.87
CA VAL A 303 -9.25 18.32 19.18
C VAL A 303 -9.38 17.19 18.16
N MET A 304 -8.35 17.00 17.34
CA MET A 304 -8.34 15.91 16.36
C MET A 304 -8.39 14.55 17.05
N SER A 305 -7.71 14.35 18.19
CA SER A 305 -7.74 13.07 18.91
C SER A 305 -9.14 12.74 19.41
N ILE A 306 -9.90 13.74 19.86
CA ILE A 306 -11.31 13.57 20.22
C ILE A 306 -12.12 13.15 18.99
N ALA A 307 -11.95 13.83 17.86
CA ALA A 307 -12.64 13.50 16.62
C ALA A 307 -12.29 12.09 16.11
N ALA A 308 -11.02 11.70 16.15
CA ALA A 308 -10.57 10.37 15.76
C ALA A 308 -11.17 9.29 16.69
N LEU A 309 -11.16 9.52 18.01
CA LEU A 309 -11.71 8.58 18.97
C LEU A 309 -13.22 8.37 18.79
N THR A 310 -13.95 9.41 18.41
CA THR A 310 -15.41 9.32 18.20
C THR A 310 -15.77 8.76 16.82
N LEU A 311 -15.06 9.12 15.75
CA LEU A 311 -15.43 8.73 14.37
C LEU A 311 -14.81 7.40 13.93
N LEU A 312 -13.56 7.12 14.30
CA LEU A 312 -12.83 5.95 13.82
C LEU A 312 -13.54 4.61 14.15
N PRO A 313 -14.14 4.40 15.33
CA PRO A 313 -14.87 3.17 15.62
C PRO A 313 -16.05 2.94 14.68
N PHE A 314 -16.77 3.99 14.28
CA PHE A 314 -17.88 3.87 13.33
C PHE A 314 -17.37 3.52 11.93
N VAL A 315 -16.30 4.17 11.48
CA VAL A 315 -15.67 3.88 10.17
C VAL A 315 -15.18 2.44 10.11
N ILE A 316 -14.48 1.97 11.15
CA ILE A 316 -14.04 0.58 11.25
C ILE A 316 -15.24 -0.37 11.30
N GLY A 317 -16.26 -0.05 12.09
CA GLY A 317 -17.49 -0.83 12.19
C GLY A 317 -18.22 -0.98 10.85
N SER A 318 -18.38 0.11 10.11
CA SER A 318 -19.01 0.09 8.78
C SER A 318 -18.16 -0.70 7.77
N GLN A 319 -16.84 -0.59 7.84
CA GLN A 319 -15.93 -1.35 6.97
C GLN A 319 -16.04 -2.85 7.25
N ILE A 320 -15.94 -3.26 8.52
CA ILE A 320 -16.10 -4.67 8.94
C ILE A 320 -17.46 -5.21 8.49
N TRP A 321 -18.52 -4.43 8.68
CA TRP A 321 -19.86 -4.80 8.22
C TRP A 321 -19.92 -5.02 6.71
N SER A 322 -19.34 -4.12 5.92
CA SER A 322 -19.26 -4.26 4.45
C SER A 322 -18.57 -5.57 4.04
N TYR A 323 -17.37 -5.86 4.58
CA TYR A 323 -16.68 -7.14 4.31
C TYR A 323 -17.47 -8.36 4.75
N TYR A 324 -18.19 -8.28 5.87
CA TYR A 324 -19.05 -9.37 6.33
C TYR A 324 -20.20 -9.62 5.37
N VAL A 325 -20.92 -8.57 4.95
CA VAL A 325 -22.06 -8.67 4.03
C VAL A 325 -21.63 -9.26 2.69
N PHE A 326 -20.53 -8.76 2.13
CA PHE A 326 -20.05 -9.17 0.81
C PHE A 326 -19.09 -10.36 0.87
N ARG A 327 -19.05 -11.20 1.91
CA ARG A 327 -18.05 -12.29 2.06
C ARG A 327 -18.16 -13.46 1.07
N LYS A 328 -19.29 -13.59 0.34
CA LYS A 328 -19.54 -14.73 -0.55
C LYS A 328 -18.63 -14.70 -1.79
N ARG A 329 -18.37 -15.88 -2.36
CA ARG A 329 -17.57 -16.02 -3.59
C ARG A 329 -18.37 -15.59 -4.80
N VAL A 330 -17.67 -15.00 -5.77
CA VAL A 330 -18.20 -14.55 -7.05
C VAL A 330 -17.99 -15.66 -8.09
N SER A 331 -19.02 -15.93 -8.89
CA SER A 331 -19.02 -16.95 -9.95
C SER A 331 -19.67 -16.40 -11.22
N HIS A 332 -19.24 -16.91 -12.38
CA HIS A 332 -19.86 -16.63 -13.68
C HIS A 332 -21.30 -17.15 -13.82
N LYS A 333 -21.74 -18.04 -12.92
CA LYS A 333 -23.03 -18.74 -13.01
C LYS A 333 -24.19 -18.01 -12.31
N GLU A 334 -23.92 -16.97 -11.54
CA GLU A 334 -24.95 -16.18 -10.87
C GLU A 334 -25.11 -14.82 -11.56
N PRO A 335 -26.33 -14.45 -12.03
CA PRO A 335 -26.57 -13.11 -12.52
C PRO A 335 -26.40 -12.13 -11.35
N MET A 336 -25.42 -11.24 -11.48
CA MET A 336 -25.12 -10.23 -10.48
C MET A 336 -26.09 -9.06 -10.67
N THR A 337 -27.16 -9.01 -9.87
CA THR A 337 -28.04 -7.84 -9.76
C THR A 337 -27.40 -6.87 -8.77
N TYR A 338 -27.02 -5.69 -9.26
CA TYR A 338 -26.58 -4.56 -8.44
C TYR A 338 -27.78 -3.78 -7.93
#